data_AF-D8F3Y6-F1
#
_entry.id   AF-D8F3Y6-F1
#
_cell.length_a   1.000
_cell.length_b   1.000
_cell.length_c   1.000
_cell.angle_alpha   90.00
_cell.angle_beta   90.00
_cell.angle_gamma   90.00
#
_symmetry.space_group_name_H-M   'P 1'
#
loop_
_entity.id
_entity.type
_entity.pdbx_description
1 polymer ?
#
loop_
_entity_poly.entity_id
_entity_poly.type
_entity_poly.pdbx_seq_one_letter_code
_entity_poly.pdbx_strand_id
1 'polypeptide(L)'
;MKVVRDPERGLVYRDYAGFSERIPCEGTFSNFRARLGENLYIEIFHVLVDIFRKLQMITYNILAHDGTLYPTWARYKGCTYFCHQCEAITVENIIDRVKKRILYRLNKINENNLGTEIRVYAPCPSERFPEKDKKGKEIKRPKVELFACKLAFSDDDIPVGQRNTAILFGVNDELEKQGLCIKTLRTNVTHVNAVDDFITIRCPKLPKDTDARIGVRRDPQNPDKSQLKSARPVVGGDSGALS
;
A
#
# COMPACT_ATOMS: atom_id res chain seq x y z
N MET A 1 5.04 10.37 22.79
CA MET A 1 5.88 9.90 23.93
C MET A 1 5.14 9.73 25.26
N LYS A 2 3.96 10.33 25.49
CA LYS A 2 3.16 10.06 26.71
C LYS A 2 2.51 8.67 26.72
N VAL A 3 2.10 8.15 25.55
CA VAL A 3 1.38 6.87 25.43
C VAL A 3 2.23 5.64 25.80
N VAL A 4 3.55 5.65 25.54
CA VAL A 4 4.46 4.54 25.91
C VAL A 4 4.82 4.58 27.40
N ARG A 5 4.73 5.76 28.01
CA ARG A 5 4.99 5.98 29.44
C ARG A 5 3.69 6.04 30.25
N ASP A 6 2.56 5.69 29.62
CA ASP A 6 1.28 5.60 30.28
C ASP A 6 1.32 4.37 31.20
N PRO A 7 1.17 4.54 32.52
CA PRO A 7 1.31 3.45 33.47
C PRO A 7 0.22 2.39 33.26
N GLU A 8 -0.95 2.74 32.72
CA GLU A 8 -2.11 1.84 32.66
C GLU A 8 -2.29 1.21 31.28
N ARG A 9 -1.95 1.93 30.19
CA ARG A 9 -2.07 1.37 28.83
C ARG A 9 -1.06 0.27 28.56
N GLY A 10 -1.56 -0.93 28.26
CA GLY A 10 -0.74 -2.08 27.91
C GLY A 10 -0.04 -2.73 29.11
N LEU A 11 -0.50 -2.44 30.34
CA LEU A 11 0.07 -2.96 31.58
C LEU A 11 0.16 -4.50 31.56
N VAL A 12 -0.93 -5.17 31.16
CA VAL A 12 -0.98 -6.64 31.03
C VAL A 12 0.08 -7.16 30.04
N TYR A 13 0.23 -6.49 28.90
CA TYR A 13 1.21 -6.89 27.88
C TYR A 13 2.65 -6.66 28.35
N ARG A 14 2.88 -5.59 29.14
CA ARG A 14 4.17 -5.27 29.74
C ARG A 14 4.57 -6.27 30.83
N ASP A 15 3.61 -6.71 31.64
CA ASP A 15 3.82 -7.71 32.69
C ASP A 15 4.18 -9.07 32.08
N TYR A 16 3.41 -9.52 31.07
CA TYR A 16 3.70 -10.77 30.35
C TYR A 16 5.04 -10.75 29.60
N ALA A 17 5.47 -9.59 29.12
CA ALA A 17 6.74 -9.42 28.43
C ALA A 17 7.93 -9.07 29.36
N GLY A 18 7.71 -8.99 30.68
CA GLY A 18 8.76 -8.72 31.67
C GLY A 18 9.33 -7.30 31.63
N PHE A 19 8.60 -6.33 31.09
CA PHE A 19 9.06 -4.94 30.96
C PHE A 19 8.90 -4.17 32.27
N SER A 20 10.00 -4.00 33.01
CA SER A 20 10.10 -2.98 34.06
C SER A 20 10.20 -1.56 33.46
N GLU A 21 9.99 -0.51 34.27
CA GLU A 21 9.83 0.92 33.88
C GLU A 21 10.93 1.54 32.98
N ARG A 22 12.00 0.81 32.65
CA ARG A 22 13.16 1.28 31.89
C ARG A 22 13.16 0.81 30.44
N ILE A 23 12.08 1.06 29.70
CA ILE A 23 12.06 0.80 28.26
C ILE A 23 13.01 1.81 27.57
N PRO A 24 14.05 1.36 26.86
CA PRO A 24 14.96 2.25 26.14
C PRO A 24 14.20 3.10 25.11
N CYS A 25 14.43 4.40 25.08
CA CYS A 25 13.94 5.27 24.02
C CYS A 25 15.04 5.53 22.98
N GLU A 26 14.71 6.22 21.88
CA GLU A 26 15.66 6.58 20.81
C GLU A 26 16.93 7.29 21.34
N GLY A 27 16.77 8.10 22.39
CA GLY A 27 17.88 8.76 23.08
C GLY A 27 18.76 7.76 23.88
N THR A 28 18.20 6.66 24.36
CA THR A 28 18.94 5.66 25.15
C THR A 28 19.99 4.95 24.32
N PHE A 29 19.67 4.51 23.09
CA PHE A 29 20.65 3.87 22.20
C PHE A 29 21.68 4.85 21.64
N SER A 30 21.26 6.10 21.37
CA SER A 30 22.19 7.16 20.95
C SER A 30 23.20 7.48 22.05
N ASN A 31 22.75 7.60 23.30
CA ASN A 31 23.61 7.79 24.47
C ASN A 31 24.47 6.56 24.77
N PHE A 32 23.94 5.35 24.57
CA PHE A 32 24.67 4.11 24.71
C PHE A 32 25.82 4.00 23.70
N ARG A 33 25.57 4.32 22.42
CA ARG A 33 26.60 4.43 21.37
C ARG A 33 27.65 5.47 21.71
N ALA A 34 27.24 6.65 22.15
CA ALA A 34 28.16 7.74 22.50
C ALA A 34 29.08 7.38 23.67
N ARG A 35 28.59 6.58 24.64
CA ARG A 35 29.36 6.16 25.81
C ARG A 35 30.33 5.01 25.54
N LEU A 36 29.94 4.05 24.71
CA LEU A 36 30.78 2.86 24.42
C LEU A 36 31.76 3.08 23.27
N GLY A 37 31.49 4.07 22.41
CA GLY A 37 32.14 4.18 21.12
C GLY A 37 31.45 3.29 20.08
N GLU A 38 31.58 3.70 18.82
CA GLU A 38 30.85 3.10 17.70
C GLU A 38 31.22 1.64 17.44
N ASN A 39 32.50 1.31 17.50
CA ASN A 39 32.98 -0.05 17.20
C ASN A 39 32.39 -1.08 18.17
N LEU A 40 32.50 -0.83 19.47
CA LEU A 40 31.99 -1.73 20.51
C LEU A 40 30.45 -1.79 20.50
N TYR A 41 29.79 -0.67 20.21
CA TYR A 41 28.33 -0.64 20.04
C TYR A 41 27.89 -1.56 18.90
N ILE A 42 28.56 -1.51 17.74
CA ILE A 42 28.24 -2.34 16.58
C ILE A 42 28.46 -3.83 16.90
N GLU A 43 29.58 -4.18 17.55
CA GLU A 43 29.86 -5.56 17.95
C GLU A 43 28.78 -6.15 18.87
N ILE A 44 28.36 -5.40 19.89
CA ILE A 44 27.28 -5.82 20.80
C ILE A 44 25.98 -6.06 20.04
N PHE A 45 25.63 -5.18 19.09
CA PHE A 45 24.42 -5.35 18.30
C PHE A 45 24.47 -6.57 17.37
N HIS A 46 25.62 -6.88 16.77
CA HIS A 46 25.79 -8.09 15.97
C HIS A 46 25.58 -9.36 16.81
N VAL A 47 26.16 -9.40 18.02
CA VAL A 47 25.97 -10.53 18.94
C VAL A 47 24.50 -10.70 19.33
N LEU A 48 23.80 -9.60 19.63
CA LEU A 48 22.37 -9.65 19.90
C LEU A 48 21.61 -10.23 18.70
N VAL A 49 21.81 -9.69 17.51
CA VAL A 49 21.15 -10.16 16.29
C VAL A 49 21.41 -11.66 16.05
N ASP A 50 22.63 -12.14 16.30
CA ASP A 50 22.97 -13.56 16.21
C ASP A 50 22.22 -14.44 17.20
N ILE A 51 22.01 -13.97 18.44
CA ILE A 51 21.19 -14.68 19.43
C ILE A 51 19.75 -14.79 18.95
N PHE A 52 19.14 -13.70 18.49
CA PHE A 52 17.75 -13.71 17.99
C PHE A 52 17.57 -14.61 16.76
N ARG A 53 18.60 -14.68 15.89
CA ARG A 53 18.63 -15.62 14.76
C ARG A 53 18.69 -17.07 15.23
N LYS A 54 19.56 -17.39 16.19
CA LYS A 54 19.68 -18.75 16.76
C LYS A 54 18.40 -19.21 17.46
N LEU A 55 17.69 -18.28 18.11
CA LEU A 55 16.39 -18.52 18.73
C LEU A 55 15.23 -18.55 17.71
N GLN A 56 15.51 -18.43 16.40
CA GLN A 56 14.52 -18.39 15.32
C GLN A 56 13.44 -17.31 15.50
N MET A 57 13.72 -16.26 16.28
CA MET A 57 12.78 -15.17 16.53
C MET A 57 12.71 -14.20 15.35
N ILE A 58 13.74 -14.18 14.49
CA ILE A 58 13.82 -13.35 13.28
C ILE A 58 14.36 -14.17 12.12
N THR A 59 13.76 -14.01 10.94
CA THR A 59 14.26 -14.53 9.66
C THR A 59 14.51 -13.36 8.72
N TYR A 60 15.75 -13.15 8.28
CA TYR A 60 16.11 -12.04 7.39
C TYR A 60 17.36 -12.34 6.55
N ASN A 61 17.50 -11.65 5.43
CA ASN A 61 18.77 -11.53 4.70
C ASN A 61 19.47 -10.25 5.18
N ILE A 62 20.70 -10.35 5.68
CA ILE A 62 21.45 -9.18 6.14
C ILE A 62 21.78 -8.32 4.92
N LEU A 63 21.19 -7.12 4.84
CA LEU A 63 21.40 -6.19 3.72
C LEU A 63 22.59 -5.23 3.95
N ALA A 64 22.96 -4.96 5.21
CA ALA A 64 24.13 -4.17 5.60
C ALA A 64 24.47 -4.39 7.09
N HIS A 65 25.74 -4.21 7.48
CA HIS A 65 26.27 -4.49 8.83
C HIS A 65 26.59 -3.23 9.65
N ASP A 66 26.61 -2.07 9.00
CA ASP A 66 26.82 -0.78 9.62
C ASP A 66 25.46 -0.26 10.10
N GLY A 67 25.32 0.01 11.41
CA GLY A 67 24.07 0.53 12.01
C GLY A 67 23.62 1.88 11.44
N THR A 68 24.37 2.45 10.50
CA THR A 68 23.90 3.40 9.52
C THR A 68 22.89 2.73 8.60
N LEU A 69 21.60 2.89 8.94
CA LEU A 69 20.54 2.88 7.93
C LEU A 69 21.02 3.79 6.80
N TYR A 70 21.56 3.19 5.72
CA TYR A 70 21.96 3.93 4.54
C TYR A 70 20.78 4.85 4.19
N PRO A 71 21.03 6.11 3.78
CA PRO A 71 19.98 6.95 3.22
C PRO A 71 19.50 6.27 1.94
N THR A 72 18.63 5.27 2.09
CA THR A 72 17.89 4.70 1.00
C THR A 72 17.16 5.90 0.43
N TRP A 73 17.40 6.19 -0.85
CA TRP A 73 16.54 7.09 -1.61
C TRP A 73 15.17 6.43 -1.82
N ALA A 74 14.62 5.79 -0.77
CA ALA A 74 13.28 5.28 -0.66
C ALA A 74 12.36 6.49 -0.70
N ARG A 75 12.03 6.90 -1.92
CA ARG A 75 11.00 7.89 -2.21
C ARG A 75 9.69 7.28 -1.71
N TYR A 76 8.96 8.05 -0.91
CA TYR A 76 7.62 7.64 -0.49
C TYR A 76 6.75 7.46 -1.74
N LYS A 77 6.25 6.24 -1.97
CA LYS A 77 5.40 5.90 -3.13
C LYS A 77 3.90 5.85 -2.80
N GLY A 78 3.53 6.14 -1.55
CA GLY A 78 2.14 6.19 -1.07
C GLY A 78 1.44 7.50 -1.44
N CYS A 79 0.11 7.52 -1.30
CA CYS A 79 -0.70 8.74 -1.40
C CYS A 79 -0.47 9.60 -0.14
N THR A 80 -0.41 10.92 -0.28
CA THR A 80 -0.39 11.86 0.86
C THR A 80 -1.78 12.36 1.24
N TYR A 81 -2.76 12.14 0.36
CA TYR A 81 -4.13 12.61 0.50
C TYR A 81 -5.09 11.45 0.80
N PHE A 82 -4.64 10.35 1.42
CA PHE A 82 -5.55 9.24 1.74
C PHE A 82 -6.48 9.56 2.91
N CYS A 83 -7.63 8.89 2.96
CA CYS A 83 -8.60 8.93 4.05
C CYS A 83 -9.04 7.51 4.42
N HIS A 84 -9.85 7.35 5.47
CA HIS A 84 -10.35 6.03 5.92
C HIS A 84 -11.14 5.30 4.81
N GLN A 85 -11.90 6.02 3.98
CA GLN A 85 -12.63 5.43 2.84
C GLN A 85 -11.71 4.80 1.78
N CYS A 86 -10.42 5.14 1.75
CA CYS A 86 -9.46 4.53 0.82
C CYS A 86 -9.12 3.07 1.17
N GLU A 87 -9.46 2.61 2.36
CA GLU A 87 -9.28 1.22 2.78
C GLU A 87 -10.33 0.29 2.19
N ALA A 88 -11.57 0.77 2.05
CA ALA A 88 -12.70 0.04 1.49
C ALA A 88 -13.54 0.97 0.61
N ILE A 89 -13.17 1.08 -0.67
CA ILE A 89 -13.93 1.85 -1.65
C ILE A 89 -15.01 0.93 -2.22
N THR A 90 -16.27 1.20 -1.91
CA THR A 90 -17.42 0.53 -2.49
C THR A 90 -17.75 1.16 -3.83
N VAL A 91 -17.89 0.32 -4.85
CA VAL A 91 -18.20 0.77 -6.19
C VAL A 91 -19.29 -0.13 -6.75
N GLU A 92 -20.34 0.52 -7.25
CA GLU A 92 -21.56 -0.13 -7.74
C GLU A 92 -21.51 -0.31 -9.26
N ASN A 93 -22.31 -1.24 -9.75
CA ASN A 93 -22.56 -1.46 -11.19
C ASN A 93 -21.26 -1.77 -11.97
N ILE A 94 -20.30 -2.46 -11.34
CA ILE A 94 -19.00 -2.72 -11.99
C ILE A 94 -19.13 -3.87 -12.96
N ILE A 95 -19.86 -4.93 -12.60
CA ILE A 95 -20.01 -6.12 -13.44
C ILE A 95 -20.53 -5.68 -14.81
N ASP A 96 -21.59 -4.87 -14.83
CA ASP A 96 -22.17 -4.30 -16.03
C ASP A 96 -21.22 -3.38 -16.82
N ARG A 97 -20.45 -2.53 -16.12
CA ARG A 97 -19.47 -1.64 -16.77
C ARG A 97 -18.35 -2.41 -17.44
N VAL A 98 -17.88 -3.50 -16.82
CA VAL A 98 -16.84 -4.37 -17.38
C VAL A 98 -17.42 -5.14 -18.56
N LYS A 99 -18.60 -5.76 -18.39
CA LYS A 99 -19.33 -6.46 -19.45
C LYS A 99 -19.48 -5.61 -20.71
N LYS A 100 -20.02 -4.39 -20.58
CA LYS A 100 -20.20 -3.46 -21.72
C LYS A 100 -18.88 -3.14 -22.42
N ARG A 101 -17.78 -2.97 -21.68
CA ARG A 101 -16.46 -2.71 -22.26
C ARG A 101 -15.90 -3.93 -23.02
N ILE A 102 -16.10 -5.13 -22.50
CA ILE A 102 -15.66 -6.37 -23.14
C ILE A 102 -16.47 -6.59 -24.42
N LEU A 103 -17.80 -6.53 -24.35
CA LEU A 103 -18.68 -6.69 -25.52
C LEU A 103 -18.41 -5.65 -26.61
N TYR A 104 -18.16 -4.39 -26.23
CA TYR A 104 -17.76 -3.35 -27.17
C TYR A 104 -16.46 -3.70 -27.91
N ARG A 105 -15.50 -4.33 -27.23
CA ARG A 105 -14.24 -4.78 -27.85
C ARG A 105 -14.46 -5.99 -28.74
N LEU A 106 -15.31 -6.93 -28.34
CA LEU A 106 -15.67 -8.09 -29.17
C LEU A 106 -16.33 -7.66 -30.49
N ASN A 107 -17.20 -6.65 -30.46
CA ASN A 107 -17.82 -6.11 -31.68
C ASN A 107 -16.84 -5.41 -32.63
N LYS A 108 -15.61 -5.11 -32.17
CA LYS A 108 -14.57 -4.39 -32.92
C LYS A 108 -13.29 -5.19 -33.09
N ILE A 109 -13.38 -6.52 -33.06
CA ILE A 109 -12.22 -7.42 -33.13
C ILE A 109 -11.36 -7.19 -34.37
N ASN A 110 -11.98 -6.86 -35.51
CA ASN A 110 -11.30 -6.62 -36.78
C ASN A 110 -10.37 -5.40 -36.77
N GLU A 111 -10.44 -4.53 -35.76
CA GLU A 111 -9.53 -3.40 -35.58
C GLU A 111 -8.15 -3.83 -34.97
N ASN A 112 -7.87 -5.14 -34.86
CA ASN A 112 -6.63 -5.73 -34.35
C ASN A 112 -6.26 -5.33 -32.91
N ASN A 113 -7.28 -5.05 -32.10
CA ASN A 113 -7.16 -4.44 -30.79
C ASN A 113 -7.14 -5.43 -29.61
N LEU A 114 -7.08 -6.74 -29.85
CA LEU A 114 -7.21 -7.81 -28.85
C LEU A 114 -6.16 -7.71 -27.72
N GLY A 115 -4.91 -7.38 -28.06
CA GLY A 115 -3.82 -7.22 -27.09
C GLY A 115 -3.94 -5.97 -26.20
N THR A 116 -4.90 -5.09 -26.45
CA THR A 116 -5.05 -3.83 -25.72
C THR A 116 -5.62 -4.06 -24.33
N GLU A 117 -5.02 -3.42 -23.33
CA GLU A 117 -5.50 -3.47 -21.96
C GLU A 117 -6.87 -2.79 -21.81
N ILE A 118 -7.84 -3.56 -21.33
CA ILE A 118 -9.12 -3.06 -20.84
C ILE A 118 -8.91 -2.71 -19.36
N ARG A 119 -9.01 -1.42 -19.04
CA ARG A 119 -8.87 -0.92 -17.67
C ARG A 119 -10.19 -0.32 -17.19
N VAL A 120 -10.58 -0.67 -15.97
CA VAL A 120 -11.75 -0.13 -15.28
C VAL A 120 -11.29 0.61 -14.04
N TYR A 121 -11.86 1.80 -13.83
CA TYR A 121 -11.43 2.72 -12.79
C TYR A 121 -12.61 3.17 -11.93
N ALA A 122 -12.31 3.48 -10.67
CA ALA A 122 -13.19 4.20 -9.76
C ALA A 122 -12.62 5.59 -9.44
N PRO A 123 -13.47 6.58 -9.12
CA PRO A 123 -12.99 7.83 -8.55
C PRO A 123 -12.34 7.57 -7.18
N CYS A 124 -11.29 8.34 -6.85
CA CYS A 124 -10.78 8.33 -5.48
C CYS A 124 -11.84 8.93 -4.53
N PRO A 125 -12.15 8.26 -3.40
CA PRO A 125 -13.14 8.76 -2.45
C PRO A 125 -12.58 9.89 -1.58
N SER A 126 -11.26 10.10 -1.58
CA SER A 126 -10.67 11.07 -0.67
C SER A 126 -11.11 12.50 -0.94
N GLU A 127 -11.63 13.11 0.12
CA GLU A 127 -11.99 14.52 0.22
C GLU A 127 -10.77 15.42 0.50
N ARG A 128 -9.61 14.84 0.83
CA ARG A 128 -8.39 15.59 1.16
C ARG A 128 -7.64 16.11 -0.07
N PHE A 129 -8.10 15.79 -1.27
CA PHE A 129 -7.46 16.29 -2.49
C PHE A 129 -7.68 17.80 -2.64
N PRO A 130 -6.62 18.58 -2.85
CA PRO A 130 -6.76 20.00 -3.09
C PRO A 130 -7.53 20.25 -4.39
N GLU A 131 -8.40 21.26 -4.39
CA GLU A 131 -9.18 21.64 -5.58
C GLU A 131 -8.31 22.29 -6.65
N LYS A 132 -7.29 23.06 -6.23
CA LYS A 132 -6.37 23.78 -7.11
C LYS A 132 -4.91 23.48 -6.75
N ASP A 133 -4.05 23.48 -7.77
CA ASP A 133 -2.61 23.38 -7.59
C ASP A 133 -2.00 24.69 -7.11
N LYS A 134 -0.69 24.67 -6.83
CA LYS A 134 0.07 25.87 -6.41
C LYS A 134 0.06 27.00 -7.44
N LYS A 135 -0.38 26.74 -8.67
CA LYS A 135 -0.48 27.70 -9.79
C LYS A 135 -1.94 28.10 -10.07
N GLY A 136 -2.89 27.69 -9.22
CA GLY A 136 -4.31 28.02 -9.35
C GLY A 136 -5.09 27.16 -10.35
N LYS A 137 -4.48 26.10 -10.92
CA LYS A 137 -5.13 25.21 -11.88
C LYS A 137 -5.92 24.12 -11.15
N GLU A 138 -7.14 23.84 -11.63
CA GLU A 138 -7.95 22.75 -11.08
C GLU A 138 -7.25 21.39 -11.14
N ILE A 139 -7.28 20.68 -10.02
CA ILE A 139 -6.73 19.33 -9.90
C ILE A 139 -7.86 18.33 -10.10
N LYS A 140 -7.74 17.54 -11.18
CA LYS A 140 -8.64 16.40 -11.39
C LYS A 140 -8.33 15.33 -10.34
N ARG A 141 -9.38 14.87 -9.65
CA ARG A 141 -9.27 13.75 -8.71
C ARG A 141 -8.69 12.51 -9.42
N PRO A 142 -7.74 11.81 -8.80
CA PRO A 142 -7.15 10.64 -9.42
C PRO A 142 -8.18 9.51 -9.52
N LYS A 143 -8.01 8.69 -10.55
CA LYS A 143 -8.78 7.47 -10.77
C LYS A 143 -7.99 6.29 -10.21
N VAL A 144 -8.65 5.45 -9.43
CA VAL A 144 -8.10 4.22 -8.86
C VAL A 144 -8.40 3.06 -9.82
N GLU A 145 -7.38 2.33 -10.26
CA GLU A 145 -7.56 1.14 -11.11
C GLU A 145 -8.22 0.04 -10.28
N LEU A 146 -9.39 -0.43 -10.71
CA LEU A 146 -10.14 -1.52 -10.06
C LEU A 146 -9.64 -2.87 -10.58
N PHE A 147 -9.66 -2.98 -11.90
CA PHE A 147 -9.46 -4.21 -12.64
C PHE A 147 -8.86 -3.88 -14.00
N ALA A 148 -7.87 -4.66 -14.40
CA ALA A 148 -7.28 -4.60 -15.72
C ALA A 148 -7.20 -6.01 -16.31
N CYS A 149 -7.67 -6.17 -17.54
CA CYS A 149 -7.60 -7.42 -18.29
C CYS A 149 -7.26 -7.15 -19.76
N LYS A 150 -6.98 -8.22 -20.49
CA LYS A 150 -6.91 -8.22 -21.95
C LYS A 150 -7.65 -9.43 -22.50
N LEU A 151 -8.04 -9.36 -23.76
CA LEU A 151 -8.58 -10.51 -24.47
C LEU A 151 -7.42 -11.27 -25.11
N ALA A 152 -7.46 -12.59 -25.01
CA ALA A 152 -6.48 -13.47 -25.64
C ALA A 152 -7.21 -14.65 -26.27
N PHE A 153 -6.58 -15.30 -27.24
CA PHE A 153 -7.09 -16.57 -27.76
C PHE A 153 -7.10 -17.59 -26.63
N SER A 154 -8.17 -18.37 -26.56
CA SER A 154 -8.26 -19.51 -25.66
C SER A 154 -7.40 -20.64 -26.24
N ASP A 155 -6.34 -21.00 -25.54
CA ASP A 155 -5.74 -22.33 -25.71
C ASP A 155 -6.73 -23.38 -25.15
N ASP A 156 -6.57 -24.66 -25.51
CA ASP A 156 -7.51 -25.73 -25.11
C ASP A 156 -7.67 -25.88 -23.57
N ASP A 157 -6.69 -25.39 -22.78
CA ASP A 157 -6.71 -25.38 -21.32
C ASP A 157 -6.83 -23.94 -20.75
N ILE A 158 -8.05 -23.40 -20.70
CA ILE A 158 -8.31 -22.12 -20.01
C ILE A 158 -8.22 -22.33 -18.49
N PRO A 159 -7.36 -21.59 -17.77
CA PRO A 159 -7.30 -21.67 -16.31
C PRO A 159 -8.66 -21.35 -15.68
N VAL A 160 -9.07 -22.15 -14.69
CA VAL A 160 -10.37 -22.02 -13.98
C VAL A 160 -10.64 -20.58 -13.52
N GLY A 161 -9.61 -19.87 -13.04
CA GLY A 161 -9.74 -18.47 -12.60
C GLY A 161 -10.15 -17.50 -13.72
N GLN A 162 -9.70 -17.72 -14.97
CA GLN A 162 -10.10 -16.90 -16.12
C GLN A 162 -11.54 -17.19 -16.52
N ARG A 163 -11.93 -18.48 -16.52
CA ARG A 163 -13.30 -18.89 -16.78
C ARG A 163 -14.28 -18.31 -15.75
N ASN A 164 -13.95 -18.42 -14.46
CA ASN A 164 -14.73 -17.83 -13.37
C ASN A 164 -14.86 -16.31 -13.50
N THR A 165 -13.80 -15.63 -13.97
CA THR A 165 -13.83 -14.19 -14.22
C THR A 165 -14.79 -13.84 -15.37
N ALA A 166 -14.80 -14.64 -16.45
CA ALA A 166 -15.73 -14.48 -17.56
C ALA A 166 -17.19 -14.74 -17.16
N ILE A 167 -17.42 -15.74 -16.31
CA ILE A 167 -18.74 -16.04 -15.72
C ILE A 167 -19.19 -14.88 -14.81
N LEU A 168 -18.31 -14.38 -13.93
CA LEU A 168 -18.61 -13.24 -13.06
C LEU A 168 -19.08 -12.02 -13.85
N PHE A 169 -18.46 -11.75 -15.00
CA PHE A 169 -18.85 -10.64 -15.87
C PHE A 169 -19.98 -10.99 -16.85
N GLY A 170 -20.49 -12.23 -16.86
CA GLY A 170 -21.55 -12.68 -17.75
C GLY A 170 -21.21 -12.49 -19.23
N VAL A 171 -19.96 -12.82 -19.61
CA VAL A 171 -19.42 -12.74 -20.99
C VAL A 171 -18.78 -14.05 -21.46
N ASN A 172 -18.93 -15.14 -20.70
CA ASN A 172 -18.29 -16.43 -20.98
C ASN A 172 -18.72 -16.97 -22.36
N ASP A 173 -20.01 -16.99 -22.63
CA ASP A 173 -20.56 -17.57 -23.86
C ASP A 173 -20.14 -16.77 -25.11
N GLU A 174 -20.10 -15.44 -25.01
CA GLU A 174 -19.63 -14.57 -26.11
C GLU A 174 -18.14 -14.73 -26.40
N LEU A 175 -17.34 -15.05 -25.38
CA LEU A 175 -15.91 -15.32 -25.52
C LEU A 175 -15.64 -16.70 -26.09
N GLU A 176 -16.33 -17.73 -25.59
CA GLU A 176 -16.24 -19.12 -26.09
C GLU A 176 -16.61 -19.19 -27.58
N LYS A 177 -17.68 -18.50 -28.01
CA LYS A 177 -18.08 -18.40 -29.43
C LYS A 177 -16.99 -17.88 -30.36
N GLN A 178 -16.06 -17.09 -29.83
CA GLN A 178 -14.98 -16.48 -30.61
C GLN A 178 -13.60 -17.10 -30.33
N GLY A 179 -13.55 -18.19 -29.55
CA GLY A 179 -12.28 -18.82 -29.15
C GLY A 179 -11.38 -17.86 -28.37
N LEU A 180 -11.98 -17.04 -27.50
CA LEU A 180 -11.28 -16.04 -26.69
C LEU A 180 -11.46 -16.32 -25.20
N CYS A 181 -10.55 -15.78 -24.39
CA CYS A 181 -10.63 -15.77 -22.94
C CYS A 181 -10.22 -14.41 -22.34
N ILE A 182 -10.61 -14.16 -21.10
CA ILE A 182 -10.16 -13.00 -20.33
C ILE A 182 -8.87 -13.34 -19.60
N LYS A 183 -7.79 -12.65 -19.95
CA LYS A 183 -6.55 -12.69 -19.17
C LYS A 183 -6.53 -11.53 -18.18
N THR A 184 -6.78 -11.84 -16.92
CA THR A 184 -6.64 -10.87 -15.81
C THR A 184 -5.18 -10.49 -15.64
N LEU A 185 -4.91 -9.17 -15.60
CA LEU A 185 -3.55 -8.63 -15.47
C LEU A 185 -3.32 -8.06 -14.07
N ARG A 186 -4.28 -7.29 -13.56
CA ARG A 186 -4.23 -6.68 -12.23
C ARG A 186 -5.62 -6.60 -11.64
N THR A 187 -5.72 -6.80 -10.33
CA THR A 187 -6.94 -6.64 -9.56
C THR A 187 -6.61 -6.00 -8.22
N ASN A 188 -7.39 -4.99 -7.84
CA ASN A 188 -7.36 -4.42 -6.49
C ASN A 188 -8.64 -4.78 -5.71
N VAL A 189 -9.40 -5.74 -6.22
CA VAL A 189 -10.66 -6.21 -5.64
C VAL A 189 -10.40 -7.02 -4.39
N THR A 190 -11.01 -6.59 -3.28
CA THR A 190 -10.92 -7.28 -1.98
C THR A 190 -12.19 -8.06 -1.65
N HIS A 191 -13.34 -7.59 -2.11
CA HIS A 191 -14.62 -8.27 -1.90
C HIS A 191 -15.55 -8.07 -3.08
N VAL A 192 -16.33 -9.10 -3.42
CA VAL A 192 -17.34 -9.07 -4.48
C VAL A 192 -18.64 -9.56 -3.88
N ASN A 193 -19.66 -8.70 -3.89
CA ASN A 193 -21.04 -9.09 -3.64
C ASN A 193 -21.76 -9.15 -4.99
N ALA A 194 -21.96 -10.38 -5.48
CA ALA A 194 -22.59 -10.63 -6.78
C ALA A 194 -24.11 -10.44 -6.77
N VAL A 195 -24.76 -10.44 -5.60
CA VAL A 195 -26.22 -10.25 -5.48
C VAL A 195 -26.59 -8.80 -5.69
N ASP A 196 -25.80 -7.89 -5.11
CA ASP A 196 -26.08 -6.46 -5.11
C ASP A 196 -25.21 -5.67 -6.12
N ASP A 197 -24.36 -6.34 -6.92
CA ASP A 197 -23.35 -5.75 -7.84
C ASP A 197 -22.48 -4.66 -7.18
N PHE A 198 -22.04 -4.94 -5.95
CA PHE A 198 -21.05 -4.13 -5.23
C PHE A 198 -19.70 -4.84 -5.21
N ILE A 199 -18.67 -4.10 -5.56
CA ILE A 199 -17.29 -4.54 -5.37
C ILE A 199 -16.60 -3.58 -4.42
N THR A 200 -15.92 -4.14 -3.43
CA THR A 200 -15.05 -3.38 -2.53
C THR A 200 -13.61 -3.52 -3.02
N ILE A 201 -12.91 -2.38 -3.08
CA ILE A 201 -11.48 -2.35 -3.37
C ILE A 201 -10.69 -1.61 -2.29
N ARG A 202 -9.43 -2.00 -2.12
CA ARG A 202 -8.46 -1.24 -1.34
C ARG A 202 -7.60 -0.39 -2.27
N CYS A 203 -7.43 0.90 -1.95
CA CYS A 203 -6.59 1.77 -2.78
C CYS A 203 -5.13 1.25 -2.80
N PRO A 204 -4.54 1.00 -4.00
CA PRO A 204 -3.17 0.49 -4.10
C PRO A 204 -2.10 1.51 -3.68
N LYS A 205 -2.50 2.78 -3.52
CA LYS A 205 -1.66 3.87 -3.02
C LYS A 205 -1.89 4.16 -1.54
N LEU A 206 -2.78 3.44 -0.86
CA LEU A 206 -2.94 3.58 0.58
C LEU A 206 -1.65 3.11 1.27
N PRO A 207 -1.07 3.93 2.17
CA PRO A 207 0.12 3.52 2.92
C PRO A 207 -0.19 2.31 3.80
N LYS A 208 0.80 1.44 3.99
CA LYS A 208 0.67 0.33 4.94
C LYS A 208 0.57 0.82 6.38
N ASP A 209 1.30 1.89 6.68
CA ASP A 209 1.24 2.60 7.95
C ASP A 209 0.62 3.97 7.69
N THR A 210 -0.64 4.13 8.08
CA THR A 210 -1.41 5.37 7.94
C THR A 210 -1.05 6.41 8.99
N ASP A 211 -0.41 5.98 10.08
CA ASP A 211 -0.04 6.83 11.22
C ASP A 211 1.41 7.30 11.12
N ALA A 212 2.21 6.68 10.25
CA ALA A 212 3.52 7.17 9.86
C ALA A 212 3.41 8.60 9.33
N ARG A 213 4.01 9.55 10.06
CA ARG A 213 4.11 10.93 9.57
C ARG A 213 4.88 10.94 8.25
N ILE A 214 4.33 11.62 7.24
CA ILE A 214 5.03 11.82 5.98
C ILE A 214 5.96 13.02 6.17
N GLY A 215 7.27 12.78 6.19
CA GLY A 215 8.27 13.83 6.35
C GLY A 215 8.61 14.49 5.02
N VAL A 216 8.88 15.79 5.05
CA VAL A 216 9.37 16.53 3.88
C VAL A 216 10.83 16.88 4.12
N ARG A 217 11.73 16.49 3.22
CA ARG A 217 13.12 16.99 3.19
C ARG A 217 13.29 17.95 2.01
N ARG A 218 14.05 19.02 2.20
CA ARG A 218 14.54 19.82 1.08
C ARG A 218 15.59 19.00 0.32
N ASP A 219 15.54 19.07 -1.00
CA ASP A 219 16.53 18.44 -1.86
C ASP A 219 17.90 19.09 -1.58
N PRO A 220 18.95 18.32 -1.20
CA PRO A 220 20.27 18.86 -0.93
C PRO A 220 20.90 19.58 -2.13
N GLN A 221 20.51 19.21 -3.35
CA GLN A 221 20.99 19.81 -4.60
C GLN A 221 20.12 20.99 -5.06
N ASN A 222 18.89 21.11 -4.55
CA ASN A 222 17.98 22.19 -4.90
C ASN A 222 17.09 22.55 -3.69
N PRO A 223 17.50 23.50 -2.85
CA PRO A 223 16.80 23.82 -1.60
C PRO A 223 15.37 24.33 -1.79
N ASP A 224 15.00 24.78 -3.00
CA ASP A 224 13.64 25.22 -3.33
C ASP A 224 12.70 24.05 -3.67
N LYS A 225 13.24 22.85 -3.87
CA LYS A 225 12.47 21.63 -4.11
C LYS A 225 12.35 20.80 -2.85
N SER A 226 11.11 20.60 -2.41
CA SER A 226 10.80 19.66 -1.34
C SER A 226 10.50 18.26 -1.89
N GLN A 227 11.03 17.23 -1.22
CA GLN A 227 10.78 15.83 -1.51
C GLN A 227 10.11 15.14 -0.31
N LEU A 228 9.08 14.36 -0.59
CA LEU A 228 8.40 13.53 0.41
C LEU A 228 9.21 12.26 0.69
N LYS A 229 9.52 12.02 1.97
CA LYS A 229 10.06 10.75 2.46
C LYS A 229 9.09 10.18 3.49
N SER A 230 8.96 8.85 3.53
CA SER A 230 8.29 8.19 4.64
C SER A 230 9.10 8.50 5.90
N ALA A 231 8.51 9.18 6.89
CA ALA A 231 9.14 9.26 8.20
C ALA A 231 8.73 8.03 9.03
N ARG A 232 9.56 7.74 10.03
CA ARG A 232 9.42 6.61 10.96
C ARG A 232 8.04 6.62 11.65
N PRO A 233 7.54 5.46 12.11
CA PRO A 233 6.34 5.39 12.94
C PRO A 233 6.50 6.33 14.13
N VAL A 234 5.53 7.24 14.31
CA VAL A 234 5.48 8.15 15.45
C VAL A 234 4.60 7.51 16.50
N VAL A 235 5.20 7.04 17.58
CA VAL A 235 4.43 6.55 18.73
C VAL A 235 3.75 7.73 19.41
N GLY A 236 2.41 7.68 19.39
CA GLY A 236 1.47 8.77 19.64
C GLY A 236 1.78 9.75 20.78
N GLY A 237 1.34 10.98 20.51
CA GLY A 237 1.17 12.05 21.47
C GLY A 237 0.19 13.03 20.85
N ASP A 238 -1.09 12.80 21.10
CA ASP A 238 -2.12 13.82 20.87
C ASP A 238 -1.89 14.98 21.84
N SER A 239 -1.95 16.18 21.30
CA SER A 239 -2.28 17.37 22.05
C SER A 239 -3.35 18.09 21.25
N GLY A 240 -4.60 17.87 21.66
CA GLY A 240 -5.63 18.86 21.44
C GLY A 240 -5.23 20.16 22.13
N ALA A 241 -5.51 21.27 21.47
CA ALA A 241 -5.63 22.57 22.09
C ALA A 241 -7.02 23.08 21.73
N LEU A 242 -7.93 23.00 22.70
CA LEU A 242 -9.07 23.91 22.84
C LEU A 242 -8.55 25.12 23.61
N SER A 243 -8.66 26.32 23.02
CA SER A 243 -8.87 27.66 23.62
C SER A 243 -8.62 28.70 22.55
#